data_AF-A0A346FMX5-F1
#
_entry.id   AF-A0A346FMX5-F1
#
_cell.length_a   1.000
_cell.length_b   1.000
_cell.length_c   1.000
_cell.angle_alpha   90.00
_cell.angle_beta   90.00
_cell.angle_gamma   90.00
#
_symmetry.space_group_name_H-M   'P 1'
#
loop_
_entity.id
_entity.type
_entity.pdbx_description
1 polymer ?
#
loop_
_entity_poly.entity_id
_entity_poly.type
_entity_poly.pdbx_seq_one_letter_code
_entity_poly.pdbx_strand_id
1 'polypeptide(L)'
;LPCQHNLCRGCANDLYESKDPYHYSGGTFRCPTCRFEVMLDRHGVFGLQRNLLVENIIDMYKQQQESRGGGEDPPLKDKDAKEPKCKEHEDERINIYCVSCQTPTCSMCKVFGQHQDCEVSPLLAVYQSQKSELCAAVEQLAAGNGCVQAAVAQMDDTCKVLRDNGELQRRRLGESFDLLYATMD
;
A
#
# COMPACT_ATOMS: atom_id res chain seq x y z
N LEU A 1 -3.56 -4.56 -6.37
CA LEU A 1 -3.69 -3.72 -7.59
C LEU A 1 -2.48 -2.79 -7.68
N PRO A 2 -2.15 -2.19 -8.86
CA PRO A 2 -1.02 -1.24 -8.98
C PRO A 2 -1.10 -0.04 -8.02
N CYS A 3 -2.33 0.37 -7.67
CA CYS A 3 -2.60 1.42 -6.69
C CYS A 3 -2.56 0.95 -5.22
N GLN A 4 -1.98 -0.23 -4.94
CA GLN A 4 -1.84 -0.85 -3.61
C GLN A 4 -3.15 -1.18 -2.85
N HIS A 5 -4.31 -0.97 -3.47
CA HIS A 5 -5.58 -1.47 -2.94
C HIS A 5 -5.78 -2.96 -3.30
N ASN A 6 -6.50 -3.66 -2.44
CA ASN A 6 -6.78 -5.10 -2.57
C ASN A 6 -8.23 -5.32 -2.98
N LEU A 7 -8.43 -6.24 -3.92
CA LEU A 7 -9.75 -6.64 -4.41
C LEU A 7 -9.75 -8.15 -4.65
N CYS A 8 -10.85 -8.81 -4.33
CA CYS A 8 -11.00 -10.23 -4.61
C CYS A 8 -11.04 -10.49 -6.12
N ARG A 9 -10.63 -11.69 -6.56
CA ARG A 9 -10.56 -12.00 -8.01
C ARG A 9 -11.94 -11.95 -8.68
N GLY A 10 -12.98 -12.44 -7.99
CA GLY A 10 -14.37 -12.33 -8.45
C GLY A 10 -14.80 -10.87 -8.60
N CYS A 11 -14.59 -10.08 -7.55
CA CYS A 11 -14.90 -8.65 -7.51
C CYS A 11 -14.17 -7.86 -8.63
N ALA A 12 -12.91 -8.21 -8.92
CA ALA A 12 -12.16 -7.60 -10.02
C ALA A 12 -12.71 -8.01 -11.39
N ASN A 13 -13.20 -9.25 -11.52
CA ASN A 13 -13.85 -9.75 -12.73
C ASN A 13 -15.19 -9.06 -12.97
N ASP A 14 -16.02 -8.90 -11.93
CA ASP A 14 -17.31 -8.21 -12.02
C ASP A 14 -17.13 -6.75 -12.48
N LEU A 15 -16.13 -6.05 -11.93
CA LEU A 15 -15.82 -4.68 -12.35
C LEU A 15 -15.30 -4.59 -13.79
N TYR A 16 -14.62 -5.63 -14.26
CA TYR A 16 -14.14 -5.72 -15.63
C TYR A 16 -15.29 -6.01 -16.61
N GLU A 17 -16.14 -6.98 -16.31
CA GLU A 17 -17.27 -7.40 -17.16
C GLU A 17 -18.42 -6.39 -17.20
N SER A 18 -18.60 -5.60 -16.14
CA SER A 18 -19.64 -4.55 -16.09
C SER A 18 -19.44 -3.40 -17.09
N LYS A 19 -18.25 -3.32 -17.72
CA LYS A 19 -17.87 -2.24 -18.64
C LYS A 19 -17.65 -2.79 -20.06
N ASP A 20 -18.74 -2.79 -20.83
CA ASP A 20 -18.80 -2.88 -22.30
C ASP A 20 -18.66 -4.28 -22.97
N PRO A 21 -19.63 -4.75 -23.81
CA PRO A 21 -19.62 -6.09 -24.43
C PRO A 21 -18.59 -6.34 -25.54
N TYR A 22 -17.82 -5.32 -25.94
CA TYR A 22 -16.89 -5.40 -27.09
C TYR A 22 -15.43 -5.31 -26.63
N HIS A 23 -14.89 -6.39 -26.07
CA HIS A 23 -13.47 -6.45 -25.67
C HIS A 23 -12.66 -7.41 -26.55
N TYR A 24 -12.04 -6.85 -27.59
CA TYR A 24 -10.86 -7.42 -28.22
C TYR A 24 -9.63 -6.96 -27.44
N SER A 25 -8.95 -7.90 -26.77
CA SER A 25 -7.52 -7.79 -26.42
C SER A 25 -7.13 -6.64 -25.46
N GLY A 26 -7.45 -6.76 -24.18
CA GLY A 26 -6.94 -5.90 -23.10
C GLY A 26 -7.88 -4.73 -22.77
N GLY A 27 -8.55 -4.81 -21.63
CA GLY A 27 -9.43 -3.75 -21.13
C GLY A 27 -8.93 -3.13 -19.83
N THR A 28 -9.63 -2.09 -19.38
CA THR A 28 -9.31 -1.35 -18.15
C THR A 28 -10.49 -1.34 -17.19
N PHE A 29 -10.22 -1.32 -15.89
CA PHE A 29 -11.23 -1.03 -14.88
C PHE A 29 -10.70 -0.02 -13.87
N ARG A 30 -11.61 0.62 -13.12
CA ARG A 30 -11.22 1.59 -12.08
C ARG A 30 -11.29 0.96 -10.70
N CYS A 31 -10.25 1.16 -9.91
CA CYS A 31 -10.24 0.77 -8.50
C CYS A 31 -11.41 1.45 -7.75
N PRO A 32 -12.27 0.72 -7.03
CA PRO A 32 -13.41 1.32 -6.33
C PRO A 32 -12.97 2.25 -5.19
N THR A 33 -11.79 2.04 -4.62
CA THR A 33 -11.29 2.82 -3.47
C THR A 33 -10.68 4.15 -3.88
N CYS A 34 -9.84 4.18 -4.92
CA CYS A 34 -9.09 5.38 -5.31
C CYS A 34 -9.33 5.83 -6.76
N ARG A 35 -10.22 5.15 -7.50
CA ARG A 35 -10.54 5.39 -8.92
C ARG A 35 -9.37 5.30 -9.90
N PHE A 36 -8.21 4.82 -9.44
CA PHE A 36 -7.06 4.54 -10.30
C PHE A 36 -7.44 3.58 -11.42
N GLU A 37 -7.03 3.90 -12.65
CA GLU A 37 -7.29 3.09 -13.84
C GLU A 37 -6.27 1.95 -13.96
N VAL A 38 -6.76 0.72 -13.82
CA VAL A 38 -5.98 -0.51 -13.90
C VAL A 38 -6.03 -1.03 -15.33
N MET A 39 -4.88 -1.08 -15.99
CA MET A 39 -4.72 -1.71 -17.30
C MET A 39 -4.45 -3.21 -17.15
N LEU A 40 -5.17 -4.03 -17.92
CA LEU A 40 -5.00 -5.48 -17.93
C LEU A 40 -4.22 -5.94 -19.16
N ASP A 41 -3.46 -7.02 -19.00
CA ASP A 41 -2.74 -7.65 -20.10
C ASP A 41 -3.65 -8.65 -20.85
N ARG A 42 -3.05 -9.45 -21.74
CA ARG A 42 -3.74 -10.52 -22.46
C ARG A 42 -4.39 -11.58 -21.56
N HIS A 43 -3.98 -11.69 -20.29
CA HIS A 43 -4.56 -12.62 -19.31
C HIS A 43 -5.68 -11.97 -18.48
N GLY A 44 -6.05 -10.72 -18.77
CA GLY A 44 -7.14 -10.02 -18.08
C GLY A 44 -6.88 -9.89 -16.58
N VAL A 45 -7.94 -10.03 -15.77
CA VAL A 45 -7.87 -10.02 -14.30
C VAL A 45 -6.93 -11.12 -13.77
N PHE A 46 -6.70 -12.18 -14.53
CA PHE A 46 -5.88 -13.29 -14.09
C PHE A 46 -4.38 -12.98 -14.04
N GLY A 47 -3.92 -11.99 -14.82
CA GLY A 47 -2.54 -11.50 -14.84
C GLY A 47 -2.18 -10.60 -13.63
N LEU A 48 -3.17 -10.15 -12.86
CA LEU A 48 -2.89 -9.33 -11.67
C LEU A 48 -2.20 -10.15 -10.57
N GLN A 49 -1.17 -9.55 -9.97
CA GLN A 49 -0.45 -10.15 -8.85
C GLN A 49 -1.37 -10.33 -7.64
N ARG A 50 -1.31 -11.52 -7.03
CA ARG A 50 -1.98 -11.84 -5.78
C ARG A 50 -1.24 -11.25 -4.59
N ASN A 51 -1.99 -10.80 -3.60
CA ASN A 51 -1.44 -10.38 -2.31
C ASN A 51 -1.49 -11.55 -1.32
N LEU A 52 -0.40 -12.33 -1.27
CA LEU A 52 -0.31 -13.54 -0.43
C LEU A 52 -0.39 -13.23 1.07
N LEU A 53 0.02 -12.04 1.50
CA LEU A 53 -0.12 -11.63 2.90
C LEU A 53 -1.60 -11.56 3.29
N VAL A 54 -2.42 -10.90 2.46
CA VAL A 54 -3.87 -10.79 2.69
C VAL A 54 -4.53 -12.16 2.62
N GLU A 55 -4.09 -13.03 1.70
CA GLU A 55 -4.56 -14.41 1.61
C GLU A 55 -4.24 -15.21 2.88
N ASN A 56 -3.00 -15.16 3.37
CA ASN A 56 -2.58 -15.80 4.60
C ASN A 56 -3.36 -15.28 5.83
N ILE A 57 -3.57 -13.96 5.92
CA ILE A 57 -4.38 -13.36 7.00
C ILE A 57 -5.81 -13.91 6.94
N ILE A 58 -6.43 -13.91 5.76
CA ILE A 58 -7.79 -14.45 5.57
C ILE A 58 -7.85 -15.93 5.99
N ASP A 59 -6.85 -16.73 5.60
CA ASP A 59 -6.82 -18.16 5.91
C ASP A 59 -6.61 -18.42 7.40
N MET A 60 -5.77 -17.66 8.09
CA MET A 60 -5.66 -17.69 9.55
C MET A 60 -7.03 -17.42 10.21
N TYR A 61 -7.74 -16.38 9.78
CA TYR A 61 -9.06 -16.05 10.34
C TYR A 61 -10.12 -17.13 10.05
N LYS A 62 -10.06 -17.82 8.90
CA LYS A 62 -10.94 -18.96 8.60
C LYS A 62 -10.63 -20.16 9.47
N GLN A 63 -9.35 -20.53 9.62
CA GLN A 63 -8.91 -21.62 10.50
C GLN A 63 -9.27 -21.35 11.96
N GLN A 64 -9.17 -20.09 12.41
CA GLN A 64 -9.57 -19.69 13.75
C GLN A 64 -11.09 -19.75 13.95
N GLN A 65 -11.89 -19.53 12.90
CA GLN A 65 -13.35 -19.75 12.93
C GLN A 65 -13.72 -21.23 12.96
N GLU A 66 -13.02 -22.07 12.20
CA GLU A 66 -13.21 -23.53 12.20
C GLU A 66 -12.74 -24.17 13.53
N SER A 67 -11.74 -23.58 14.19
CA SER A 67 -11.20 -24.05 15.48
C SER A 67 -11.92 -23.46 16.71
N ARG A 68 -12.83 -22.48 16.53
CA ARG A 68 -13.61 -21.85 17.62
C ARG A 68 -14.75 -22.72 18.19
N GLY A 69 -14.68 -24.03 17.98
CA GLY A 69 -15.42 -25.05 18.74
C GLY A 69 -14.84 -25.36 20.13
N GLY A 70 -13.73 -24.74 20.54
CA GLY A 70 -13.21 -24.91 21.91
C GLY A 70 -12.04 -23.98 22.26
N GLY A 71 -12.28 -23.13 23.26
CA GLY A 71 -11.33 -22.52 24.22
C GLY A 71 -9.87 -22.22 23.87
N GLU A 72 -9.53 -20.94 24.08
CA GLU A 72 -8.22 -20.40 24.52
C GLU A 72 -7.08 -20.27 23.48
N ASP A 73 -6.68 -19.02 23.25
CA ASP A 73 -5.56 -18.58 22.41
C ASP A 73 -4.21 -19.23 22.81
N PRO A 74 -3.45 -19.77 21.85
CA PRO A 74 -2.01 -19.93 21.99
C PRO A 74 -1.23 -18.79 21.31
N PRO A 75 -0.03 -18.44 21.81
CA PRO A 75 0.79 -17.37 21.26
C PRO A 75 1.37 -17.75 19.89
N LEU A 76 1.39 -16.78 18.98
CA LEU A 76 2.12 -16.75 17.71
C LEU A 76 3.53 -17.37 17.82
N LYS A 77 3.66 -18.67 17.56
CA LYS A 77 4.93 -19.35 17.28
C LYS A 77 4.71 -20.25 16.08
N ASP A 78 4.91 -19.67 14.90
CA ASP A 78 5.05 -20.41 13.64
C ASP A 78 6.27 -21.33 13.75
N LYS A 79 6.03 -22.63 13.88
CA LYS A 79 7.06 -23.67 13.69
C LYS A 79 6.90 -24.45 12.39
N ASP A 80 5.89 -24.13 11.57
CA ASP A 80 5.60 -24.86 10.33
C ASP A 80 5.26 -23.94 9.15
N ALA A 81 5.87 -22.76 9.08
CA ALA A 81 5.91 -22.02 7.83
C ALA A 81 6.78 -22.82 6.84
N LYS A 82 6.15 -23.68 6.03
CA LYS A 82 6.79 -24.42 4.93
C LYS A 82 7.64 -23.45 4.13
N GLU A 83 8.96 -23.59 4.23
CA GLU A 83 9.90 -22.76 3.49
C GLU A 83 9.60 -22.87 1.99
N PRO A 84 9.61 -21.74 1.26
CA PRO A 84 9.24 -21.73 -0.15
C PRO A 84 10.18 -22.63 -0.96
N LYS A 85 9.59 -23.56 -1.73
CA LYS A 85 10.30 -24.50 -2.61
C LYS A 85 10.29 -24.01 -4.05
N CYS A 86 11.32 -24.37 -4.81
CA CYS A 86 11.43 -24.01 -6.22
C CYS A 86 10.35 -24.74 -7.05
N LYS A 87 9.78 -24.04 -8.04
CA LYS A 87 8.76 -24.61 -8.95
C LYS A 87 9.33 -25.61 -9.94
N GLU A 88 10.59 -25.45 -10.34
CA GLU A 88 11.27 -26.35 -11.27
C GLU A 88 12.01 -27.49 -10.54
N HIS A 89 12.36 -27.28 -9.27
CA HIS A 89 13.16 -28.20 -8.47
C HIS A 89 12.47 -28.41 -7.11
N GLU A 90 11.51 -29.32 -7.03
CA GLU A 90 10.59 -29.48 -5.88
C GLU A 90 11.29 -29.85 -4.54
N ASP A 91 12.48 -30.43 -4.61
CA ASP A 91 13.29 -30.79 -3.44
C ASP A 91 14.18 -29.64 -2.95
N GLU A 92 14.36 -28.60 -3.76
CA GLU A 92 15.24 -27.49 -3.45
C GLU A 92 14.50 -26.30 -2.82
N ARG A 93 15.12 -25.73 -1.78
CA ARG A 93 14.60 -24.55 -1.09
C ARG A 93 15.01 -23.29 -1.84
N ILE A 94 14.15 -22.29 -1.83
CA ILE A 94 14.44 -20.96 -2.36
C ILE A 94 15.24 -20.19 -1.30
N ASN A 95 16.54 -20.06 -1.50
CA ASN A 95 17.47 -19.39 -0.58
C ASN A 95 18.45 -18.44 -1.29
N ILE A 96 18.34 -18.30 -2.61
CA ILE A 96 19.19 -17.44 -3.43
C ILE A 96 18.30 -16.37 -4.08
N TYR A 97 18.84 -15.16 -4.24
CA TYR A 97 18.22 -14.10 -5.00
C TYR A 97 19.07 -13.80 -6.23
N CYS A 98 18.47 -13.89 -7.41
CA CYS A 98 19.13 -13.52 -8.65
C CYS A 98 18.99 -12.02 -8.87
N VAL A 99 20.10 -11.28 -8.77
CA VAL A 99 20.14 -9.82 -8.90
C VAL A 99 19.91 -9.42 -10.36
N SER A 100 20.49 -10.16 -11.30
CA SER A 100 20.32 -9.89 -12.73
C SER A 100 18.87 -10.03 -13.20
N CYS A 101 18.14 -11.01 -12.67
CA CYS A 101 16.76 -11.30 -13.07
C CYS A 101 15.70 -10.78 -12.08
N GLN A 102 16.12 -10.19 -10.96
CA GLN A 102 15.26 -9.70 -9.88
C GLN A 102 14.23 -10.73 -9.40
N THR A 103 14.66 -11.98 -9.24
CA THR A 103 13.78 -13.10 -8.87
C THR A 103 14.44 -14.03 -7.86
N PRO A 104 13.71 -14.58 -6.88
CA PRO A 104 14.25 -15.56 -5.95
C PRO A 104 14.36 -16.94 -6.62
N THR A 105 15.48 -17.62 -6.40
CA THR A 105 15.88 -18.88 -7.05
C THR A 105 16.41 -19.90 -6.04
N CYS A 106 16.67 -21.13 -6.50
CA CYS A 106 17.33 -22.16 -5.70
C CYS A 106 18.77 -22.43 -6.19
N SER A 107 19.45 -23.34 -5.49
CA SER A 107 20.80 -23.81 -5.80
C SER A 107 20.90 -24.40 -7.22
N MET A 108 19.95 -25.27 -7.60
CA MET A 108 19.93 -25.94 -8.91
C MET A 108 19.72 -24.96 -10.06
N CYS A 109 18.83 -23.97 -9.88
CA CYS A 109 18.65 -22.88 -10.84
C CYS A 109 19.94 -22.09 -11.10
N LYS A 110 20.80 -21.93 -10.08
CA LYS A 110 22.08 -21.23 -10.19
C LYS A 110 23.20 -22.12 -10.72
N VAL A 111 23.27 -23.40 -10.35
CA VAL A 111 24.43 -24.22 -10.73
C VAL A 111 24.24 -24.86 -12.12
N PHE A 112 23.02 -25.30 -12.44
CA PHE A 112 22.73 -26.06 -13.66
C PHE A 112 21.58 -25.47 -14.50
N GLY A 113 20.87 -24.48 -13.96
CA GLY A 113 19.68 -23.92 -14.57
C GLY A 113 19.91 -22.62 -15.32
N GLN A 114 18.80 -21.92 -15.54
CA GLN A 114 18.74 -20.71 -16.36
C GLN A 114 19.50 -19.50 -15.77
N HIS A 115 19.98 -19.59 -14.52
CA HIS A 115 20.67 -18.50 -13.84
C HIS A 115 22.17 -18.77 -13.62
N GLN A 116 22.76 -19.70 -14.40
CA GLN A 116 24.17 -20.08 -14.30
C GLN A 116 25.12 -18.88 -14.39
N ASP A 117 24.91 -18.01 -15.37
CA ASP A 117 25.77 -16.85 -15.62
C ASP A 117 25.25 -15.57 -14.95
N CYS A 118 24.16 -15.65 -14.19
CA CYS A 118 23.59 -14.48 -13.51
C CYS A 118 24.32 -14.15 -12.20
N GLU A 119 24.36 -12.87 -11.85
CA GLU A 119 24.80 -12.45 -10.53
C GLU A 119 23.73 -12.78 -9.49
N VAL A 120 24.14 -13.39 -8.39
CA VAL A 120 23.24 -13.85 -7.32
C VAL A 120 23.78 -13.48 -5.95
N SER A 121 22.89 -13.44 -4.97
CA SER A 121 23.21 -13.19 -3.57
C SER A 121 22.35 -14.04 -2.65
N PRO A 122 22.77 -14.30 -1.39
CA PRO A 122 21.92 -14.98 -0.43
C PRO A 122 20.60 -14.22 -0.22
N LEU A 123 19.46 -14.92 -0.31
CA LEU A 123 18.14 -14.30 -0.24
C LEU A 123 17.94 -13.55 1.08
N LEU A 124 18.42 -14.11 2.19
CA LEU A 124 18.32 -13.49 3.52
C LEU A 124 19.05 -12.15 3.58
N ALA A 125 20.22 -12.03 2.96
CA ALA A 125 21.01 -10.80 2.95
C ALA A 125 20.30 -9.69 2.16
N VAL A 126 19.79 -10.03 0.96
CA VAL A 126 19.00 -9.11 0.13
C VAL A 126 17.73 -8.69 0.86
N TYR A 127 17.02 -9.63 1.48
CA TYR A 127 15.83 -9.33 2.28
C TYR A 127 16.14 -8.37 3.44
N GLN A 128 17.21 -8.62 4.20
CA GLN A 128 17.58 -7.75 5.32
C GLN A 128 17.93 -6.33 4.85
N SER A 129 18.70 -6.21 3.77
CA SER A 129 19.03 -4.92 3.14
C SER A 129 17.77 -4.20 2.66
N GLN A 130 16.94 -4.84 1.83
CA GLN A 130 15.70 -4.24 1.32
C GLN A 130 14.73 -3.88 2.46
N LYS A 131 14.61 -4.72 3.48
CA LYS A 131 13.81 -4.42 4.67
C LYS A 131 14.30 -3.16 5.36
N SER A 132 15.62 -3.03 5.55
CA SER A 132 16.21 -1.86 6.20
C SER A 132 15.99 -0.58 5.39
N GLU A 133 16.14 -0.64 4.07
CA GLU A 133 15.89 0.48 3.16
C GLU A 133 14.42 0.90 3.16
N LEU A 134 13.50 -0.06 3.09
CA LEU A 134 12.07 0.20 3.16
C LEU A 134 11.66 0.79 4.51
N CYS A 135 12.18 0.28 5.63
CA CYS A 135 11.94 0.87 6.94
C CYS A 135 12.41 2.33 7.00
N ALA A 136 13.64 2.61 6.54
CA ALA A 136 14.17 3.96 6.52
C ALA A 136 13.34 4.89 5.62
N ALA A 137 12.89 4.42 4.45
CA ALA A 137 12.03 5.19 3.57
C ALA A 137 10.67 5.50 4.22
N VAL A 138 10.07 4.55 4.93
CA VAL A 138 8.83 4.76 5.68
C VAL A 138 9.01 5.78 6.80
N GLU A 139 10.12 5.72 7.53
CA GLU A 139 10.45 6.70 8.57
C GLU A 139 10.59 8.11 8.00
N GLN A 140 11.26 8.25 6.84
CA GLN A 140 11.38 9.53 6.14
C GLN A 140 10.02 10.07 5.68
N LEU A 141 9.16 9.21 5.12
CA LEU A 141 7.80 9.59 4.73
C LEU A 141 6.96 10.01 5.93
N ALA A 142 7.06 9.30 7.06
CA ALA A 142 6.37 9.64 8.29
C ALA A 142 6.83 10.99 8.85
N ALA A 143 8.14 11.25 8.86
CA ALA A 143 8.70 12.54 9.26
C ALA A 143 8.22 13.67 8.35
N GLY A 144 8.28 13.46 7.03
CA GLY A 144 7.79 14.44 6.04
C GLY A 144 6.31 14.75 6.21
N ASN A 145 5.47 13.74 6.47
CA ASN A 145 4.06 13.93 6.77
C ASN A 145 3.85 14.76 8.04
N GLY A 146 4.65 14.53 9.09
CA GLY A 146 4.64 15.35 10.30
C GLY A 146 4.98 16.82 10.04
N CYS A 147 5.98 17.10 9.19
CA CYS A 147 6.30 18.46 8.77
C CYS A 147 5.15 19.14 8.02
N VAL A 148 4.50 18.42 7.09
CA VAL A 148 3.33 18.95 6.36
C VAL A 148 2.17 19.24 7.29
N GLN A 149 1.88 18.35 8.26
CA GLN A 149 0.83 18.57 9.25
C GLN A 149 1.11 19.79 10.12
N ALA A 150 2.36 20.00 10.55
CA ALA A 150 2.75 21.18 11.32
C ALA A 150 2.57 22.48 10.50
N ALA A 151 2.94 22.46 9.22
CA ALA A 151 2.74 23.59 8.33
C ALA A 151 1.25 23.92 8.12
N VAL A 152 0.39 22.89 7.98
CA VAL A 152 -1.06 23.08 7.90
C VAL A 152 -1.60 23.71 9.18
N ALA A 153 -1.20 23.20 10.35
CA ALA A 153 -1.62 23.76 11.64
C ALA A 153 -1.22 25.24 11.80
N GLN A 154 0.02 25.58 11.42
CA GLN A 154 0.49 26.97 11.43
C GLN A 154 -0.34 27.86 10.49
N MET A 155 -0.71 27.33 9.32
CA MET A 155 -1.53 28.05 8.35
C MET A 155 -2.94 28.30 8.89
N ASP A 156 -3.55 27.31 9.54
CA ASP A 156 -4.85 27.44 10.19
C ASP A 156 -4.84 28.48 11.31
N ASP A 157 -3.80 28.48 12.15
CA ASP A 157 -3.60 29.48 13.21
C ASP A 157 -3.45 30.89 12.63
N THR A 158 -2.67 31.02 11.55
CA THR A 158 -2.50 32.30 10.84
C THR A 158 -3.83 32.80 10.27
N CYS A 159 -4.61 31.92 9.64
CA CYS A 159 -5.94 32.25 9.14
C CYS A 159 -6.87 32.70 10.27
N LYS A 160 -6.80 32.08 11.45
CA LYS A 160 -7.57 32.50 12.63
C LYS A 160 -7.18 33.91 13.09
N VAL A 161 -5.89 34.17 13.27
CA VAL A 161 -5.39 35.50 13.68
C VAL A 161 -5.82 36.59 12.68
N LEU A 162 -5.75 36.30 11.38
CA LEU A 162 -6.17 37.23 10.34
C LEU A 162 -7.68 37.53 10.40
N ARG A 163 -8.52 36.51 10.65
CA ARG A 163 -9.97 36.71 10.83
C ARG A 163 -10.28 37.58 12.05
N ASP A 164 -9.69 37.24 13.20
CA ASP A 164 -9.92 37.96 14.46
C ASP A 164 -9.49 39.44 14.35
N ASN A 165 -8.36 39.71 13.71
CA ASN A 165 -7.90 41.07 13.43
C ASN A 165 -8.86 41.79 12.48
N GLY A 166 -9.28 41.14 11.40
CA GLY A 166 -10.26 41.71 10.46
C GLY A 166 -11.57 42.10 11.14
N GLU A 167 -12.06 41.28 12.07
CA GLU A 167 -13.25 41.59 12.88
C GLU A 167 -13.01 42.73 13.87
N LEU A 168 -11.82 42.81 14.48
CA LEU A 168 -11.46 43.90 15.37
C LEU A 168 -11.39 45.25 14.62
N GLN A 169 -10.75 45.30 13.45
CA GLN A 169 -10.68 46.52 12.65
C GLN A 169 -12.08 46.96 12.20
N ARG A 170 -12.93 46.01 11.80
CA ARG A 170 -14.32 46.30 11.43
C ARG A 170 -15.11 46.92 12.58
N ARG A 171 -14.95 46.39 13.81
CA ARG A 171 -15.56 46.94 15.03
C ARG A 171 -15.07 48.36 15.33
N ARG A 172 -13.75 48.58 15.33
CA ARG A 172 -13.16 49.91 15.57
C ARG A 172 -13.63 50.95 14.57
N LEU A 173 -13.75 50.55 13.30
CA LEU A 173 -14.26 51.42 12.25
C LEU A 173 -15.73 51.76 12.50
N GLY A 174 -16.56 50.77 12.87
CA GLY A 174 -17.96 50.98 13.26
C GLY A 174 -18.10 51.96 14.43
N GLU A 175 -17.37 51.73 15.53
CA GLU A 175 -17.37 52.62 16.70
C GLU A 175 -16.96 54.06 16.36
N SER A 176 -15.99 54.22 15.44
CA SER A 176 -15.55 55.54 14.98
C SER A 176 -16.66 56.25 14.19
N PHE A 177 -17.39 55.53 13.33
CA PHE A 177 -18.53 56.09 12.59
C PHE A 177 -19.68 56.46 13.52
N ASP A 178 -19.99 55.61 14.50
CA ASP A 178 -21.04 55.89 15.50
C ASP A 178 -20.72 57.15 16.32
N LEU A 179 -19.46 57.33 16.71
CA LEU A 179 -19.01 58.54 17.42
C LEU A 179 -19.15 59.79 16.55
N LEU A 180 -18.74 59.73 15.28
CA LEU A 180 -18.89 60.84 14.35
C LEU A 180 -20.37 61.21 14.18
N TYR A 181 -21.24 60.21 14.04
CA TYR A 181 -22.68 60.43 13.92
C TYR A 181 -23.26 61.12 15.15
N ALA A 182 -22.87 60.66 16.36
CA ALA A 182 -23.32 61.23 17.62
C ALA A 182 -22.86 62.69 17.84
N THR A 183 -21.77 63.14 17.20
CA THR A 183 -21.32 64.54 17.28
C THR A 183 -22.02 65.47 16.27
N MET A 184 -22.71 64.90 15.28
CA MET A 184 -23.40 65.67 14.24
C MET A 184 -24.88 65.95 14.58
N ASP A 185 -25.46 65.22 15.53
CA ASP A 185 -26.77 65.49 16.18
C ASP A 185 -26.61 66.47 17.37
#